data_AF-A0A535Q3B4-F1
#
_entry.id   AF-A0A535Q3B4-F1
#
_cell.length_a   1.000
_cell.length_b   1.000
_cell.length_c   1.000
_cell.angle_alpha   90.00
_cell.angle_beta   90.00
_cell.angle_gamma   90.00
#
_symmetry.space_group_name_H-M   'P 1'
#
loop_
_entity.id
_entity.type
_entity.pdbx_description
1 polymer ?
#
loop_
_entity_poly.entity_id
_entity_poly.type
_entity_poly.pdbx_seq_one_letter_code
_entity_poly.pdbx_strand_id
1 'polypeptide(L)'
;MKKGAEPDIPLEAVQSLLTRVIWQAVADLGVDAYKSDAEHFFDGETFVEYCDILGWNVRRARTSLGKFVESGNRISGNHLLTAAELAAQQMRAAQAQTAIAS
;
A
#
# COMPACT_ATOMS: atom_id res chain seq x y z
N MET A 1 39.49 -2.40 -5.49
CA MET A 1 38.06 -2.08 -5.70
C MET A 1 37.31 -2.51 -4.45
N LYS A 2 36.79 -1.58 -3.65
CA LYS A 2 35.94 -1.93 -2.49
C LYS A 2 34.61 -2.43 -3.05
N LYS A 3 34.32 -3.73 -2.93
CA LYS A 3 32.94 -4.23 -3.03
C LYS A 3 32.15 -3.43 -2.01
N GLY A 4 31.25 -2.56 -2.45
CA GLY A 4 30.28 -1.93 -1.56
C GLY A 4 29.59 -3.06 -0.81
N ALA A 5 29.61 -3.00 0.52
CA ALA A 5 28.86 -3.94 1.34
C ALA A 5 27.40 -3.83 0.87
N GLU A 6 26.86 -4.94 0.35
CA GLU A 6 25.45 -5.04 0.06
C GLU A 6 24.70 -4.67 1.35
N PRO A 7 23.82 -3.67 1.34
CA PRO A 7 23.14 -3.25 2.55
C PRO A 7 22.33 -4.44 3.06
N ASP A 8 22.58 -4.85 4.30
CA ASP A 8 21.80 -5.87 4.99
C ASP A 8 20.47 -5.25 5.39
N ILE A 9 19.54 -5.20 4.45
CA ILE A 9 18.20 -4.63 4.63
C ILE A 9 17.36 -5.69 5.34
N PRO A 10 16.77 -5.39 6.52
CA PRO A 10 15.89 -6.32 7.20
C PRO A 10 14.71 -6.75 6.32
N LEU A 11 14.34 -8.02 6.37
CA LEU A 11 13.24 -8.57 5.57
C LEU A 11 11.94 -7.79 5.81
N GLU A 12 11.70 -7.35 7.03
CA GLU A 12 10.52 -6.57 7.42
C GLU A 12 10.49 -5.21 6.69
N ALA A 13 11.65 -4.59 6.48
CA ALA A 13 11.75 -3.34 5.74
C ALA A 13 11.44 -3.56 4.25
N VAL A 14 11.94 -4.66 3.67
CA VAL A 14 11.62 -5.06 2.29
C VAL A 14 10.11 -5.31 2.15
N GLN A 15 9.53 -6.12 3.04
CA GLN A 15 8.11 -6.45 3.02
C GLN A 15 7.22 -5.20 3.19
N SER A 16 7.61 -4.26 4.04
CA SER A 16 6.93 -2.97 4.19
C SER A 16 6.93 -2.15 2.89
N LEU A 17 8.09 -2.08 2.23
CA LEU A 17 8.23 -1.37 0.95
C LEU A 17 7.41 -2.03 -0.16
N LEU A 18 7.48 -3.36 -0.29
CA LEU A 18 6.71 -4.09 -1.30
C LEU A 18 5.20 -3.93 -1.09
N THR A 19 4.74 -4.04 0.16
CA THR A 19 3.34 -3.81 0.52
C THR A 19 2.91 -2.40 0.12
N ARG A 20 3.77 -1.39 0.33
CA ARG A 20 3.49 -0.01 -0.07
C ARG A 20 3.40 0.16 -1.59
N VAL A 21 4.29 -0.47 -2.36
CA VAL A 21 4.25 -0.43 -3.83
C VAL A 21 2.95 -1.06 -4.35
N ILE A 22 2.55 -2.20 -3.79
CA ILE A 22 1.30 -2.85 -4.17
C ILE A 22 0.10 -1.93 -3.90
N TRP A 23 0.05 -1.29 -2.72
CA TRP A 23 -1.04 -0.36 -2.42
C TRP A 23 -1.06 0.90 -3.29
N GLN A 24 0.11 1.39 -3.70
CA GLN A 24 0.18 2.48 -4.67
C GLN A 24 -0.40 2.05 -6.01
N ALA A 25 -0.03 0.87 -6.52
CA ALA A 25 -0.60 0.32 -7.75
C ALA A 25 -2.12 0.13 -7.66
N VAL A 26 -2.65 -0.27 -6.49
CA VAL A 26 -4.11 -0.33 -6.25
C VAL A 26 -4.75 1.06 -6.38
N ALA A 27 -4.12 2.10 -5.84
CA ALA A 27 -4.64 3.46 -5.95
C ALA A 27 -4.60 3.96 -7.41
N ASP A 28 -3.55 3.60 -8.14
CA ASP A 28 -3.31 4.01 -9.53
C ASP A 28 -4.34 3.41 -10.51
N LEU A 29 -4.96 2.27 -10.19
CA LEU A 29 -6.09 1.72 -10.95
C LEU A 29 -7.31 2.67 -11.04
N GLY A 30 -7.44 3.58 -10.07
CA GLY A 30 -8.48 4.60 -10.04
C GLY A 30 -8.12 5.90 -10.76
N VAL A 31 -6.93 5.98 -11.36
CA VAL A 31 -6.42 7.19 -12.04
C VAL A 31 -6.12 6.85 -13.50
N ASP A 32 -6.89 7.39 -14.44
CA ASP A 32 -6.82 7.04 -15.86
C ASP A 32 -5.41 7.11 -16.46
N ALA A 33 -4.60 8.07 -16.02
CA ALA A 33 -3.23 8.25 -16.49
C ALA A 33 -2.27 7.11 -16.10
N TYR A 34 -2.55 6.38 -15.01
CA TYR A 34 -1.69 5.33 -14.47
C TYR A 34 -2.33 3.94 -14.50
N LYS A 35 -3.62 3.87 -14.86
CA LYS A 35 -4.40 2.63 -14.86
C LYS A 35 -3.76 1.51 -15.68
N SER A 36 -3.30 1.81 -16.90
CA SER A 36 -2.68 0.80 -17.77
C SER A 36 -1.40 0.22 -17.17
N ASP A 37 -0.58 1.05 -16.52
CA ASP A 37 0.67 0.61 -15.90
C ASP A 37 0.38 -0.23 -14.65
N ALA A 38 -0.63 0.16 -13.87
CA ALA A 38 -1.08 -0.59 -12.71
C ALA A 38 -1.67 -1.96 -13.11
N GLU A 39 -2.50 -2.02 -14.16
CA GLU A 39 -3.00 -3.29 -14.72
C GLU A 39 -1.84 -4.19 -15.17
N HIS A 40 -0.88 -3.63 -15.91
CA HIS A 40 0.31 -4.36 -16.34
C HIS A 40 1.14 -4.89 -15.17
N PHE A 41 1.30 -4.11 -14.10
CA PHE A 41 1.98 -4.54 -12.88
C PHE A 41 1.28 -5.76 -12.25
N PHE A 42 -0.05 -5.71 -12.06
CA PHE A 42 -0.78 -6.81 -11.43
C PHE A 42 -0.79 -8.10 -12.25
N ASP A 43 -0.76 -7.98 -13.58
CA ASP A 43 -0.69 -9.12 -14.49
C ASP A 43 0.73 -9.68 -14.66
N GLY A 44 1.75 -8.86 -14.41
CA GLY A 44 3.15 -9.18 -14.62
C GLY A 44 3.82 -10.06 -13.57
N GLU A 45 5.05 -10.45 -13.88
CA GLU A 45 5.90 -11.32 -13.06
C GLU A 45 6.37 -10.62 -11.78
N THR A 46 6.60 -9.31 -11.81
CA THR A 46 7.00 -8.53 -10.63
C THR A 46 5.98 -8.64 -9.48
N PHE A 47 4.69 -8.64 -9.77
CA PHE A 47 3.67 -8.83 -8.73
C PHE A 47 3.71 -10.25 -8.15
N VAL A 48 4.04 -11.26 -8.97
CA VAL A 48 4.22 -12.65 -8.52
C VAL A 48 5.40 -12.75 -7.56
N GLU A 49 6.55 -12.16 -7.92
CA GLU A 49 7.74 -12.10 -7.07
C GLU A 49 7.47 -11.39 -5.75
N TYR A 50 6.74 -10.26 -5.78
CA TYR A 50 6.40 -9.54 -4.57
C TYR A 50 5.49 -10.36 -3.66
N CYS A 51 4.52 -11.08 -4.24
CA CYS A 51 3.69 -12.01 -3.47
C CYS A 51 4.51 -13.12 -2.83
N ASP A 52 5.52 -13.67 -3.52
CA ASP A 52 6.40 -14.71 -2.98
C ASP A 52 7.18 -14.21 -1.75
N ILE A 53 7.80 -13.03 -1.86
CA ILE A 53 8.54 -12.38 -0.75
C ILE A 53 7.63 -12.06 0.45
N LEU A 54 6.38 -11.68 0.17
CA LEU A 54 5.37 -11.39 1.19
C LEU A 54 4.69 -12.65 1.76
N GLY A 55 4.95 -13.84 1.19
CA GLY A 55 4.23 -15.07 1.53
C GLY A 55 2.74 -15.06 1.16
N TRP A 56 2.36 -14.23 0.19
CA TRP A 56 0.98 -14.09 -0.28
C TRP A 56 0.66 -15.08 -1.39
N ASN A 57 -0.55 -15.65 -1.37
CA ASN A 57 -1.04 -16.42 -2.51
C ASN A 57 -1.46 -15.47 -3.65
N VAL A 58 -0.77 -15.53 -4.79
CA VAL A 58 -0.99 -14.66 -5.95
C VAL A 58 -2.45 -14.62 -6.40
N ARG A 59 -3.08 -15.80 -6.57
CA ARG A 59 -4.48 -15.89 -7.04
C ARG A 59 -5.44 -15.22 -6.06
N ARG A 60 -5.24 -15.46 -4.76
CA ARG A 60 -6.04 -14.84 -3.70
C ARG A 60 -5.81 -13.33 -3.66
N ALA A 61 -4.56 -12.87 -3.77
CA ALA A 61 -4.22 -11.46 -3.75
C ALA A 61 -4.88 -10.71 -4.91
N ARG A 62 -4.75 -11.19 -6.17
CA ARG A 62 -5.43 -10.59 -7.34
C ARG A 62 -6.94 -10.49 -7.13
N THR A 63 -7.55 -11.57 -6.65
CA THR A 63 -9.00 -11.61 -6.40
C THR A 63 -9.43 -10.62 -5.32
N SER A 64 -8.70 -10.57 -4.20
CA SER A 64 -9.03 -9.69 -3.08
C SER A 64 -8.82 -8.21 -3.40
N LEU A 65 -7.71 -7.87 -4.07
CA LEU A 65 -7.41 -6.50 -4.47
C LEU A 65 -8.36 -6.03 -5.59
N GLY A 66 -8.68 -6.90 -6.56
CA GLY A 66 -9.68 -6.59 -7.60
C GLY A 66 -11.05 -6.26 -7.00
N LYS A 67 -11.55 -7.10 -6.08
CA LYS A 67 -12.81 -6.81 -5.35
C LYS A 67 -12.77 -5.51 -4.56
N PHE A 68 -11.62 -5.19 -3.96
CA PHE A 68 -11.45 -3.93 -3.23
C PHE A 68 -11.59 -2.74 -4.17
N VAL A 69 -10.96 -2.77 -5.35
CA VAL A 69 -11.08 -1.71 -6.37
C VAL A 69 -12.52 -1.61 -6.88
N GLU A 70 -13.15 -2.74 -7.22
CA GLU A 70 -14.55 -2.78 -7.70
C GLU A 70 -15.55 -2.22 -6.70
N SER A 71 -15.30 -2.41 -5.39
CA SER A 71 -16.17 -1.88 -4.34
C SER A 71 -16.14 -0.35 -4.22
N GLY A 72 -15.31 0.34 -5.01
CA GLY A 72 -15.12 1.79 -4.93
C GLY A 72 -14.44 2.24 -3.64
N ASN A 73 -13.93 1.29 -2.84
CA ASN A 73 -13.21 1.59 -1.63
C ASN A 73 -11.95 2.36 -1.98
N ARG A 74 -11.82 3.55 -1.40
CA ARG A 74 -10.61 4.34 -1.53
C ARG A 74 -9.69 4.02 -0.39
N ILE A 75 -8.43 3.81 -0.76
CA ILE A 75 -7.33 3.79 0.18
C ILE A 75 -7.26 5.17 0.82
N SER A 76 -7.83 5.34 2.02
CA SER A 76 -7.53 6.53 2.83
C SER A 76 -6.05 6.47 3.22
N GLY A 77 -5.35 7.58 3.28
CA GLY A 77 -3.96 7.63 3.77
C GLY A 77 -3.75 7.01 5.16
N ASN A 78 -4.85 6.71 5.88
CA ASN A 78 -4.86 6.15 7.22
C ASN A 78 -4.71 4.62 7.29
N HIS A 79 -4.86 3.88 6.19
CA HIS A 79 -4.77 2.41 6.18
C HIS A 79 -3.38 1.85 6.54
N LEU A 80 -2.36 2.71 6.56
CA LEU A 80 -0.98 2.39 6.95
C LEU A 80 -0.62 2.88 8.36
N LEU A 81 -1.54 3.59 9.03
CA LEU A 81 -1.33 4.05 10.39
C LEU A 81 -1.48 2.87 11.34
N THR A 82 -0.55 2.73 12.25
CA THR A 82 -0.73 1.88 13.43
C THR A 82 -1.98 2.35 14.21
N ALA A 83 -2.57 1.47 15.02
CA ALA A 83 -3.74 1.83 15.81
C ALA A 83 -3.51 3.08 16.69
N ALA A 84 -2.28 3.28 17.16
CA ALA A 84 -1.88 4.46 17.92
C ALA A 84 -1.87 5.74 17.08
N GLU A 85 -1.35 5.67 15.86
CA GLU A 85 -1.31 6.81 14.94
C GLU A 85 -2.71 7.20 14.45
N LEU A 86 -3.57 6.20 14.25
CA LEU A 86 -4.98 6.40 13.91
C LEU A 86 -5.73 7.12 15.04
N ALA A 87 -5.52 6.70 16.30
CA ALA A 87 -6.11 7.34 17.47
C ALA A 87 -5.62 8.80 17.64
N ALA A 88 -4.32 9.04 17.44
CA ALA A 88 -3.72 10.38 17.54
C ALA A 88 -4.24 11.34 16.44
N GLN A 89 -4.56 10.83 15.25
CA GLN A 89 -5.15 11.64 14.19
C GLN A 89 -6.63 11.94 14.45
N GLN A 90 -7.40 10.99 14.99
CA GLN A 90 -8.78 11.22 15.41
C GLN A 90 -8.88 12.28 16.53
N MET A 91 -7.97 12.24 17.50
CA MET A 91 -7.90 13.27 18.55
C MET A 91 -7.58 14.66 17.98
N ARG A 92 -6.63 14.77 17.04
CA ARG A 92 -6.32 16.04 16.37
C ARG A 92 -7.48 16.56 15.53
N ALA A 93 -8.18 15.69 14.81
CA ALA A 93 -9.36 16.06 14.04
C ALA A 93 -10.52 16.54 14.93
N ALA A 94 -10.74 15.90 16.08
CA ALA A 94 -11.76 16.29 17.05
C ALA A 94 -11.48 17.67 17.67
N GLN A 95 -10.22 17.97 17.99
CA GLN A 95 -9.79 19.27 18.51
C GLN A 95 -9.90 20.40 17.47
N ALA A 96 -9.58 20.11 16.21
CA ALA A 96 -9.74 21.06 15.13
C ALA A 96 -11.22 21.42 14.89
N GLN A 97 -12.14 20.45 15.06
CA GLN A 97 -13.58 20.68 14.90
C GLN A 97 -14.18 21.52 16.03
N THR A 98 -13.69 21.38 17.26
CA THR A 98 -14.13 22.24 18.39
C THR A 98 -13.64 23.68 18.24
N ALA A 99 -12.45 23.88 17.66
CA ALA A 99 -11.88 25.20 17.44
C ALA A 99 -12.58 26.01 16.33
N ILE A 100 -13.27 25.36 15.39
CA ILE A 100 -14.04 26.02 14.31
C ILE A 100 -15.48 26.30 14.75
N ALA A 101 -15.98 25.59 15.77
CA ALA A 101 -17.32 25.74 16.34
C ALA A 101 -17.38 26.70 17.55
N SER A 102 -16.26 27.36 17.88
CA SER A 102 -16.13 28.38 18.93
C SER A 102 -15.94 29.76 18.31
#